data_AF-A0ABD0PNW7-F1
#
_entry.id   AF-A0ABD0PNW7-F1
#
_cell.length_a   1.000
_cell.length_b   1.000
_cell.length_c   1.000
_cell.angle_alpha   90.00
_cell.angle_beta   90.00
_cell.angle_gamma   90.00
#
_symmetry.space_group_name_H-M   'P 1'
#
loop_
_entity.id
_entity.type
_entity.pdbx_description
1 polymer ?
#
loop_
_entity_poly.entity_id
_entity_poly.type
_entity_poly.pdbx_seq_one_letter_code
_entity_poly.pdbx_strand_id
1 'polypeptide(L)' 'MAGEGSVRSVRMAEAEQRCVSRGFTPAQFQAALDEYEELNVWQINQARSRITFV' A
#
# COMPACT_ATOMS: atom_id res chain seq x y z
N MET A 1 18.17 16.19 -10.42
CA MET A 1 18.97 14.93 -10.38
C MET A 1 18.00 13.80 -10.08
N ALA A 2 18.05 12.77 -10.93
CA ALA A 2 17.03 11.74 -11.06
C ALA A 2 16.93 10.85 -9.80
N GLY A 3 15.70 10.70 -9.28
CA GLY A 3 15.37 9.67 -8.29
C GLY A 3 15.04 8.36 -9.02
N GLU A 4 16.05 7.77 -9.63
CA GLU A 4 15.96 6.47 -10.29
C GLU A 4 15.64 5.36 -9.27
N GLY A 5 14.60 4.58 -9.55
CA GLY A 5 14.54 3.16 -9.19
C GLY A 5 14.33 2.75 -7.73
N SER A 6 13.79 3.60 -6.84
CA SER A 6 13.43 3.11 -5.52
C SER A 6 12.14 2.29 -5.64
N VAL A 7 12.25 0.97 -5.54
CA VAL A 7 11.12 0.05 -5.33
C VAL A 7 10.28 0.64 -4.20
N ARG A 8 9.16 1.29 -4.56
CA ARG A 8 8.29 1.94 -3.59
C ARG A 8 7.54 0.81 -2.91
N SER A 9 8.16 0.21 -1.89
CA SER A 9 7.54 -0.88 -1.13
C SER A 9 7.32 -0.40 0.29
N VAL A 10 6.05 -0.32 0.67
CA VAL A 10 5.63 0.14 1.99
C VAL A 10 5.15 -1.05 2.81
N ARG A 11 5.41 -1.03 4.12
CA ARG A 11 4.84 -2.03 5.02
C ARG A 11 3.35 -1.74 5.18
N MET A 12 2.53 -2.79 5.15
CA MET A 12 1.09 -2.65 5.27
C MET A 12 0.71 -2.00 6.61
N ALA A 13 1.39 -2.37 7.70
CA ALA A 13 1.23 -1.75 9.01
C ALA A 13 1.54 -0.23 9.01
N GLU A 14 2.60 0.20 8.34
CA GLU A 14 2.96 1.62 8.24
C GLU A 14 1.92 2.41 7.41
N ALA A 15 1.46 1.81 6.32
CA ALA A 15 0.44 2.41 5.47
C ALA A 15 -0.91 2.52 6.21
N GLU A 16 -1.31 1.48 6.92
CA GLU A 16 -2.50 1.46 7.78
C GLU A 16 -2.39 2.51 8.89
N GLN A 17 -1.27 2.58 9.61
CA GLN A 17 -1.06 3.59 10.66
C GLN A 17 -1.15 5.03 10.12
N ARG A 18 -0.66 5.29 8.91
CA ARG A 18 -0.81 6.60 8.25
C ARG A 18 -2.25 6.89 7.86
N CYS A 19 -2.98 5.90 7.35
CA CYS A 19 -4.39 6.03 7.04
C CYS A 19 -5.21 6.30 8.30
N VAL A 20 -5.01 5.54 9.37
CA VAL A 20 -5.66 5.74 10.67
C VAL A 20 -5.31 7.10 11.28
N SER A 21 -4.03 7.51 11.22
CA SER A 21 -3.61 8.85 11.69
C SER A 21 -4.27 9.99 10.92
N ARG A 22 -4.69 9.74 9.69
CA ARG A 22 -5.44 10.70 8.86
C ARG A 22 -6.96 10.64 9.05
N GLY A 23 -7.45 9.74 9.90
CA GLY A 23 -8.87 9.54 10.18
C GLY A 23 -9.57 8.55 9.25
N PHE A 24 -8.83 7.82 8.41
CA PHE A 24 -9.38 6.73 7.61
C PHE A 24 -9.53 5.47 8.46
N THR A 25 -10.57 4.69 8.20
CA THR A 25 -10.73 3.39 8.86
C THR A 25 -9.89 2.32 8.16
N PRO A 26 -9.41 1.30 8.90
CA PRO A 26 -8.71 0.17 8.29
C PRO A 26 -9.55 -0.54 7.22
N ALA A 27 -10.88 -0.54 7.34
CA ALA A 27 -11.78 -1.08 6.33
C ALA A 27 -11.71 -0.32 4.99
N GLN A 28 -11.64 1.03 5.03
CA GLN A 28 -11.47 1.84 3.81
C GLN A 28 -10.10 1.64 3.18
N PHE A 29 -9.06 1.53 4.00
CA PHE A 29 -7.72 1.22 3.52
C PHE A 29 -7.68 -0.15 2.83
N GLN A 30 -8.34 -1.15 3.41
CA GLN A 30 -8.38 -2.48 2.87
C GLN A 30 -9.21 -2.60 1.58
N ALA A 31 -10.34 -1.88 1.50
CA ALA A 31 -11.15 -1.81 0.29
C ALA A 31 -10.39 -1.13 -0.85
N ALA A 32 -9.69 -0.02 -0.55
CA ALA A 32 -8.78 0.59 -1.50
C ALA A 32 -7.73 -0.43 -1.93
N LEU A 33 -7.06 -1.11 -1.01
CA LEU A 33 -6.05 -2.13 -1.31
C LEU A 33 -6.49 -3.19 -2.32
N ASP A 34 -7.72 -3.67 -2.20
CA ASP A 34 -8.30 -4.64 -3.13
C ASP A 34 -8.47 -4.01 -4.52
N GLU A 35 -9.07 -2.83 -4.58
CA GLU A 35 -9.42 -2.14 -5.81
C GLU A 35 -8.18 -1.77 -6.65
N TYR A 36 -7.08 -1.29 -6.05
CA TYR A 36 -5.88 -1.04 -6.85
C TYR A 36 -5.00 -2.29 -7.08
N GLU A 37 -5.26 -3.40 -6.40
CA GLU A 37 -4.64 -4.70 -6.75
C GLU A 37 -5.24 -5.20 -8.07
N GLU A 38 -6.55 -5.07 -8.24
CA GLU A 38 -7.23 -5.37 -9.52
C GLU A 38 -6.71 -4.50 -10.67
N LEU A 39 -6.42 -3.23 -10.40
CA LEU A 39 -5.85 -2.30 -11.38
C LEU A 39 -4.34 -2.50 -11.63
N ASN A 40 -3.70 -3.49 -11.00
CA ASN A 40 -2.26 -3.77 -11.09
C ASN A 40 -1.36 -2.57 -10.72
N VAL A 41 -1.84 -1.66 -9.85
CA VAL A 41 -1.08 -0.49 -9.39
C VAL A 41 -0.12 -0.85 -8.26
N TRP A 42 -0.46 -1.89 -7.48
CA TRP A 42 0.43 -2.46 -6.48
C TRP A 42 0.37 -3.98 -6.45
N GLN A 43 1.39 -4.58 -5.88
CA GLN A 43 1.47 -5.99 -5.54
C GLN A 43 1.63 -6.17 -4.04
N ILE A 44 0.74 -6.95 -3.44
CA ILE A 44 0.83 -7.33 -2.04
C ILE A 44 1.57 -8.67 -1.93
N ASN A 45 2.49 -8.78 -0.97
CA ASN A 45 3.17 -10.05 -0.71
C ASN A 45 2.17 -11.11 -0.20
N GLN A 46 2.45 -12.41 -0.41
CA GLN A 46 1.62 -13.51 0.10
C GLN A 46 1.37 -13.44 1.62
N ALA A 47 2.33 -12.92 2.39
CA ALA A 47 2.17 -12.71 3.83
C ALA A 47 1.34 -11.47 4.20
N ARG A 48 0.76 -10.76 3.22
CA ARG A 48 -0.01 -9.52 3.35
C ARG A 48 0.62 -8.50 4.30
N SER A 49 1.94 -8.39 4.25
CA SER A 49 2.71 -7.55 5.18
C SER A 49 3.38 -6.37 4.47
N ARG A 50 3.47 -6.41 3.13
CA ARG A 50 4.19 -5.44 2.32
C ARG A 50 3.48 -5.22 1.00
N ILE A 51 3.34 -3.95 0.63
CA ILE A 51 2.72 -3.47 -0.61
C ILE A 51 3.85 -2.90 -1.47
N THR A 52 3.98 -3.36 -2.70
CA THR A 52 4.98 -2.90 -3.67
C THR A 52 4.26 -2.18 -4.78
N PHE A 53 4.51 -0.89 -4.98
CA PHE A 53 3.96 -0.18 -6.13
C PHE A 53 4.70 -0.61 -7.40
N VAL A 54 3.95 -0.93 -8.45
CA VAL A 54 4.45 -1.34 -9.77
C VAL A 54 4.43 -0.13 -10.71
#